data_AF-A0A2D7V0M5-F1
#
_entry.id   AF-A0A2D7V0M5-F1
#
_cell.length_a   1.000
_cell.length_b   1.000
_cell.length_c   1.000
_cell.angle_alpha   90.00
_cell.angle_beta   90.00
_cell.angle_gamma   90.00
#
_symmetry.space_group_name_H-M   'P 1'
#
loop_
_entity.id
_entity.type
_entity.pdbx_description
1 polymer ?
#
loop_
_entity_poly.entity_id
_entity_poly.type
_entity_poly.pdbx_seq_one_letter_code
_entity_poly.pdbx_strand_id
1 'polypeptide(L)'
;MEDPLDDHLSTVSPRTMQKPRLLLNHIREAYPIGIPALSIKSTTDRIGLDAGYSFHLGTPEPELRRIASWILTNIDDVEIIESIIGRLWKRFGREDLVLSSILLANLPDDNKMKDWKWITLIELVSHVEKKKKRIPVEVILLHVEEMIRANCPNIEENLALELLNGTKAENCLGIVGIYHLAKSDSIDDSIKVALTSVVLPDGDGLLRRIRDAILN
;
A
#
# COMPACT_ATOMS: atom_id res chain seq x y z
N MET A 1 -15.22 12.56 -26.73
CA MET A 1 -15.85 12.92 -25.45
C MET A 1 -14.69 13.11 -24.50
N GLU A 2 -14.46 14.32 -24.02
CA GLU A 2 -13.43 14.58 -23.01
C GLU A 2 -13.73 13.72 -21.77
N ASP A 3 -12.68 13.11 -21.22
CA ASP A 3 -12.79 12.26 -20.04
C ASP A 3 -12.69 13.15 -18.79
N PRO A 4 -13.72 13.18 -17.91
CA PRO A 4 -13.76 14.11 -16.79
C PRO A 4 -12.59 14.01 -15.81
N LEU A 5 -11.98 12.82 -15.69
CA LEU A 5 -10.81 12.64 -14.82
C LEU A 5 -9.58 13.28 -15.46
N ASP A 6 -9.36 13.05 -16.75
CA ASP A 6 -8.23 13.66 -17.47
C ASP A 6 -8.34 15.18 -17.49
N ASP A 7 -9.56 15.71 -17.69
CA ASP A 7 -9.82 17.15 -17.64
C ASP A 7 -9.44 17.73 -16.28
N HIS A 8 -9.89 17.11 -15.18
CA HIS A 8 -9.57 17.56 -13.83
C HIS A 8 -8.06 17.50 -13.55
N LEU A 9 -7.39 16.41 -13.94
CA LEU A 9 -5.94 16.27 -13.75
C LEU A 9 -5.15 17.29 -14.59
N SER A 10 -5.65 17.68 -15.77
CA SER A 10 -5.00 18.69 -16.63
C SER A 10 -4.97 20.10 -16.03
N THR A 11 -5.85 20.39 -15.06
CA THR A 11 -5.91 21.71 -14.41
C THR A 11 -4.77 21.95 -13.41
N VAL A 12 -3.99 20.92 -13.07
CA VAL A 12 -2.90 21.06 -12.10
C VAL A 12 -1.76 21.87 -12.69
N SER A 13 -1.50 23.04 -12.11
CA SER A 13 -0.35 23.86 -12.52
C SER A 13 0.99 23.20 -12.17
N PRO A 14 2.08 23.47 -12.94
CA PRO A 14 3.42 22.98 -12.60
C PRO A 14 3.88 23.34 -11.18
N ARG A 15 3.50 24.52 -10.68
CA ARG A 15 3.81 24.94 -9.30
C ARG A 15 3.09 24.12 -8.24
N THR A 16 1.91 23.59 -8.55
CA THR A 16 1.13 22.73 -7.65
C THR A 16 1.73 21.32 -7.60
N MET A 17 2.21 20.80 -8.73
CA MET A 17 2.86 19.48 -8.81
C MET A 17 4.07 19.38 -7.88
N GLN A 18 4.82 20.48 -7.74
CA GLN A 18 5.99 20.57 -6.85
C GLN A 18 5.63 20.71 -5.36
N LYS A 19 4.33 20.73 -5.01
CA LYS A 19 3.85 20.95 -3.64
C LYS A 19 2.97 19.78 -3.20
N PRO A 20 3.56 18.73 -2.58
CA PRO A 20 2.84 17.50 -2.21
C PRO A 20 1.51 17.72 -1.48
N ARG A 21 1.43 18.73 -0.59
CA ARG A 21 0.19 19.07 0.13
C ARG A 21 -0.91 19.57 -0.78
N LEU A 22 -0.59 20.48 -1.70
CA LEU A 22 -1.58 21.07 -2.60
C LEU A 22 -2.01 20.04 -3.63
N LEU A 23 -1.06 19.29 -4.17
CA LEU A 23 -1.34 18.20 -5.08
C LEU A 23 -2.29 17.16 -4.45
N LEU A 24 -2.07 16.76 -3.20
CA LEU A 24 -2.93 15.79 -2.53
C LEU A 24 -4.36 16.27 -2.27
N ASN A 25 -4.59 17.57 -2.20
CA ASN A 25 -5.95 18.11 -2.19
C ASN A 25 -6.61 17.90 -3.56
N HIS A 26 -5.88 18.22 -4.62
CA HIS A 26 -6.33 18.02 -6.00
C HIS A 26 -6.63 16.55 -6.31
N ILE A 27 -5.75 15.64 -5.90
CA ILE A 27 -5.93 14.20 -6.06
C ILE A 27 -7.15 13.71 -5.27
N ARG A 28 -7.41 14.27 -4.09
CA ARG A 28 -8.57 13.89 -3.28
C ARG A 28 -9.90 14.28 -3.91
N GLU A 29 -9.91 15.36 -4.68
CA GLU A 29 -11.04 15.82 -5.50
C GLU A 29 -11.22 14.96 -6.75
N ALA A 30 -10.16 14.31 -7.23
CA ALA A 30 -10.20 13.42 -8.39
C ALA A 30 -10.87 12.06 -8.10
N TYR A 31 -10.71 11.54 -6.88
CA TYR A 31 -11.28 10.24 -6.46
C TYR A 31 -12.77 10.04 -6.82
N PRO A 32 -13.70 11.00 -6.61
CA PRO A 32 -15.10 10.80 -6.95
C PRO A 32 -15.45 10.87 -8.45
N ILE A 33 -14.55 11.35 -9.32
CA ILE A 33 -14.90 11.75 -10.70
C ILE A 33 -15.32 10.56 -11.59
N GLY A 34 -14.75 9.37 -11.36
CA GLY A 34 -15.11 8.16 -12.11
C GLY A 34 -16.00 7.17 -11.34
N ILE A 35 -16.65 7.60 -10.26
CA ILE A 35 -17.54 6.72 -9.49
C ILE A 35 -18.87 6.55 -10.28
N PRO A 36 -19.28 5.30 -10.60
CA PRO A 36 -20.56 5.06 -11.25
C PRO A 36 -21.73 5.64 -10.43
N ALA A 37 -22.71 6.22 -11.12
CA ALA A 37 -23.85 6.93 -10.50
C ALA A 37 -24.72 6.06 -9.55
N LEU A 38 -24.51 4.73 -9.54
CA LEU A 38 -25.23 3.76 -8.70
C LEU A 38 -24.38 3.15 -7.57
N SER A 39 -23.19 3.67 -7.28
CA SER A 39 -22.41 3.24 -6.12
C SER A 39 -23.09 3.70 -4.82
N ILE A 40 -23.55 2.74 -4.02
CA ILE A 40 -24.24 2.97 -2.74
C ILE A 40 -23.24 3.52 -1.71
N LYS A 41 -23.18 4.86 -1.57
CA LYS A 41 -22.25 5.56 -0.67
C LYS A 41 -22.36 5.14 0.81
N SER A 42 -23.57 4.88 1.30
CA SER A 42 -23.83 4.63 2.73
C SER A 42 -23.28 3.30 3.26
N THR A 43 -23.16 2.27 2.41
CA THR A 43 -22.58 0.97 2.81
C THR A 43 -21.06 1.04 2.80
N THR A 44 -20.50 1.70 1.78
CA THR A 44 -19.05 1.91 1.60
C THR A 44 -18.44 2.72 2.74
N ASP A 45 -19.12 3.79 3.19
CA ASP A 45 -18.67 4.62 4.31
C ASP A 45 -18.62 3.84 5.63
N ARG A 46 -19.61 2.99 5.90
CA ARG A 46 -19.66 2.18 7.14
C ARG A 46 -18.59 1.10 7.18
N ILE A 47 -18.38 0.40 6.06
CA ILE A 47 -17.33 -0.63 5.95
C ILE A 47 -15.94 0.01 6.11
N GLY A 48 -15.73 1.20 5.54
CA GLY A 48 -14.47 1.92 5.65
C GLY A 48 -14.11 2.32 7.09
N LEU A 49 -15.09 2.85 7.83
CA LEU A 49 -14.90 3.27 9.22
C LEU A 49 -14.68 2.07 10.17
N ASP A 50 -15.42 0.98 9.98
CA ASP A 50 -15.25 -0.24 10.77
C ASP A 50 -13.87 -0.89 10.53
N ALA A 51 -13.31 -0.72 9.34
CA ALA A 51 -11.94 -1.13 9.01
C ALA A 51 -10.87 -0.14 9.51
N GLY A 52 -11.22 1.05 10.01
CA GLY A 52 -10.28 2.03 10.56
C GLY A 52 -9.66 3.00 9.55
N TYR A 53 -10.15 3.02 8.31
CA TYR A 53 -9.81 4.03 7.31
C TYR A 53 -10.38 5.40 7.72
N SER A 54 -9.72 6.49 7.32
CA SER A 54 -10.24 7.85 7.55
C SER A 54 -11.35 8.22 6.57
N PHE A 55 -11.41 7.57 5.41
CA PHE A 55 -12.49 7.65 4.43
C PHE A 55 -12.44 6.45 3.47
N HIS A 56 -13.55 6.20 2.79
CA HIS A 56 -13.66 5.28 1.66
C HIS A 56 -14.71 5.86 0.70
N LEU A 57 -14.30 6.32 -0.48
CA LEU A 57 -15.20 6.97 -1.43
C LEU A 57 -15.83 6.01 -2.45
N GLY A 58 -15.18 4.89 -2.73
CA GLY A 58 -15.61 3.91 -3.71
C GLY A 58 -15.05 4.17 -5.10
N THR A 59 -13.88 4.81 -5.19
CA THR A 59 -13.19 5.04 -6.47
C THR A 59 -12.80 3.69 -7.09
N PRO A 60 -13.24 3.41 -8.33
CA PRO A 60 -12.85 2.20 -9.04
C PRO A 60 -11.33 2.12 -9.22
N GLU A 61 -10.79 0.90 -9.16
CA GLU A 61 -9.36 0.67 -9.33
C GLU A 61 -8.79 1.19 -10.66
N PRO A 62 -9.47 1.08 -11.83
CA PRO A 62 -8.99 1.68 -13.07
C PRO A 62 -8.72 3.18 -12.95
N GLU A 63 -9.57 3.93 -12.24
CA GLU A 63 -9.39 5.37 -12.04
C GLU A 63 -8.20 5.67 -11.12
N LEU A 64 -7.99 4.85 -10.08
CA LEU A 64 -6.81 4.97 -9.21
C LEU A 64 -5.50 4.70 -9.98
N ARG A 65 -5.51 3.72 -10.90
CA ARG A 65 -4.36 3.44 -11.78
C ARG A 65 -4.12 4.59 -12.77
N ARG A 66 -5.17 5.22 -13.30
CA ARG A 66 -5.05 6.42 -14.16
C ARG A 66 -4.46 7.60 -13.40
N ILE A 67 -4.92 7.85 -12.17
CA ILE A 67 -4.34 8.87 -11.29
C ILE A 67 -2.87 8.58 -11.02
N ALA A 68 -2.52 7.34 -10.67
CA ALA A 68 -1.12 6.94 -10.43
C ALA A 68 -0.25 7.16 -11.68
N SER A 69 -0.73 6.70 -12.85
CA SER A 69 -0.05 6.90 -14.12
C SER A 69 0.18 8.38 -14.41
N TRP A 70 -0.83 9.23 -14.19
CA TRP A 70 -0.69 10.67 -14.38
C TRP A 70 0.36 11.27 -13.43
N ILE A 71 0.37 10.88 -12.15
CA ILE A 71 1.38 11.33 -11.18
C ILE A 71 2.79 10.94 -11.65
N LEU A 72 3.00 9.66 -11.99
CA LEU A 72 4.30 9.14 -12.44
C LEU A 72 4.76 9.75 -13.78
N THR A 73 3.83 10.21 -14.60
CA THR A 73 4.14 10.85 -15.90
C THR A 73 4.50 12.33 -15.75
N ASN A 74 3.94 13.02 -14.76
CA ASN A 74 4.06 14.48 -14.64
C ASN A 74 5.01 14.93 -13.52
N ILE A 75 5.51 14.00 -12.71
CA ILE A 75 6.43 14.28 -11.61
C ILE A 75 7.68 13.41 -11.78
N ASP A 76 8.76 14.02 -12.23
CA ASP A 76 10.05 13.33 -12.41
C ASP A 76 10.84 13.19 -11.11
N ASP A 77 10.50 13.97 -10.09
CA ASP A 77 11.20 13.99 -8.81
C ASP A 77 10.67 12.90 -7.86
N VAL A 78 11.49 11.88 -7.64
CA VAL A 78 11.19 10.75 -6.76
C VAL A 78 10.93 11.20 -5.32
N GLU A 79 11.67 12.19 -4.80
CA GLU A 79 11.51 12.65 -3.41
C GLU A 79 10.13 13.30 -3.21
N ILE A 80 9.60 13.95 -4.25
CA ILE A 80 8.24 14.50 -4.24
C ILE A 80 7.21 13.38 -4.18
N ILE A 81 7.39 12.31 -4.95
CA ILE A 81 6.47 11.15 -4.94
C ILE A 81 6.54 10.41 -3.60
N GLU A 82 7.73 10.23 -3.02
CA GLU A 82 7.88 9.69 -1.67
C GLU A 82 7.18 10.55 -0.61
N SER A 83 7.29 11.88 -0.73
CA SER A 83 6.55 12.81 0.13
C SER A 83 5.03 12.66 -0.03
N ILE A 84 4.54 12.40 -1.26
CA ILE A 84 3.14 12.11 -1.53
C ILE A 84 2.74 10.79 -0.84
N ILE A 85 3.50 9.71 -1.03
CA ILE A 85 3.26 8.40 -0.41
C ILE A 85 3.16 8.51 1.12
N GLY A 86 4.14 9.14 1.78
CA GLY A 86 4.12 9.31 3.24
C GLY A 86 2.91 10.13 3.72
N ARG A 87 2.45 11.10 2.93
CA ARG A 87 1.25 11.89 3.24
C ARG A 87 -0.05 11.13 2.99
N LEU A 88 -0.11 10.26 1.98
CA LEU A 88 -1.23 9.34 1.73
C LEU A 88 -1.41 8.41 2.94
N TRP A 89 -0.32 7.80 3.42
CA TRP A 89 -0.31 7.00 4.65
C TRP A 89 -0.71 7.79 5.88
N LYS A 90 -0.27 9.05 6.00
CA LYS A 90 -0.68 9.92 7.11
C LYS A 90 -2.18 10.23 7.09
N ARG A 91 -2.76 10.43 5.89
CA ARG A 91 -4.20 10.70 5.72
C ARG A 91 -5.03 9.41 5.91
N PHE A 92 -4.50 8.26 5.50
CA PHE A 92 -5.01 6.91 5.79
C PHE A 92 -6.43 6.65 5.27
N GLY A 93 -6.80 7.18 4.11
CA GLY A 93 -8.01 6.78 3.39
C GLY A 93 -7.81 5.48 2.61
N ARG A 94 -8.89 4.76 2.27
CA ARG A 94 -8.77 3.52 1.48
C ARG A 94 -8.15 3.80 0.11
N GLU A 95 -8.67 4.78 -0.62
CA GLU A 95 -8.12 5.18 -1.92
C GLU A 95 -6.69 5.71 -1.81
N ASP A 96 -6.33 6.34 -0.69
CA ASP A 96 -4.97 6.81 -0.47
C ASP A 96 -3.99 5.65 -0.39
N LEU A 97 -4.36 4.59 0.32
CA LEU A 97 -3.49 3.43 0.52
C LEU A 97 -3.38 2.58 -0.74
N VAL A 98 -4.41 2.59 -1.60
CA VAL A 98 -4.34 1.97 -2.93
C VAL A 98 -3.48 2.81 -3.87
N LEU A 99 -3.62 4.13 -3.84
CA LEU A 99 -2.76 4.99 -4.64
C LEU A 99 -1.31 4.87 -4.19
N SER A 100 -1.04 4.82 -2.87
CA SER A 100 0.31 4.67 -2.36
C SER A 100 0.94 3.34 -2.73
N SER A 101 0.18 2.23 -2.76
CA SER A 101 0.72 0.93 -3.17
C SER A 101 1.15 0.92 -4.63
N ILE A 102 0.32 1.49 -5.52
CA ILE A 102 0.64 1.59 -6.94
C ILE A 102 1.87 2.50 -7.14
N LEU A 103 1.91 3.65 -6.47
CA LEU A 103 3.05 4.59 -6.60
C LEU A 103 4.35 3.95 -6.11
N LEU A 104 4.38 3.41 -4.89
CA LEU A 104 5.60 2.82 -4.32
C LEU A 104 6.14 1.67 -5.18
N ALA A 105 5.26 0.79 -5.65
CA ALA A 105 5.65 -0.35 -6.48
C ALA A 105 6.27 0.07 -7.82
N ASN A 106 5.84 1.20 -8.38
CA ASN A 106 6.25 1.67 -9.70
C ASN A 106 7.33 2.78 -9.66
N LEU A 107 7.84 3.15 -8.48
CA LEU A 107 9.02 4.00 -8.39
C LEU A 107 10.26 3.27 -8.94
N PRO A 108 11.22 3.99 -9.55
CA PRO A 108 12.45 3.39 -10.05
C PRO A 108 13.25 2.76 -8.92
N ASP A 109 13.97 1.67 -9.20
CA ASP A 109 14.80 1.03 -8.18
C ASP A 109 15.97 1.94 -7.75
N ASP A 110 16.28 1.92 -6.45
CA ASP A 110 17.49 2.56 -5.94
C ASP A 110 18.70 1.64 -6.21
N ASN A 111 19.64 2.14 -7.00
CA ASN A 111 20.89 1.45 -7.35
C ASN A 111 21.76 1.09 -6.14
N LYS A 112 21.54 1.70 -4.96
CA LYS A 112 22.33 1.49 -3.74
C LYS A 112 21.66 0.55 -2.75
N MET A 113 20.34 0.39 -2.80
CA MET A 113 19.59 -0.37 -1.81
C MET A 113 18.47 -1.17 -2.48
N LYS A 114 18.73 -2.45 -2.73
CA LYS A 114 17.80 -3.35 -3.42
C LYS A 114 16.43 -3.46 -2.73
N ASP A 115 16.42 -3.46 -1.39
CA ASP A 115 15.20 -3.63 -0.59
C ASP A 115 14.52 -2.32 -0.19
N TRP A 116 14.91 -1.19 -0.78
CA TRP A 116 14.45 0.12 -0.34
C TRP A 116 12.92 0.23 -0.31
N LYS A 117 12.20 -0.33 -1.30
CA LYS A 117 10.72 -0.34 -1.32
C LYS A 117 10.13 -1.11 -0.14
N TRP A 118 10.72 -2.26 0.21
CA TRP A 118 10.31 -3.03 1.37
C TRP A 118 10.55 -2.25 2.65
N ILE A 119 11.71 -1.62 2.78
CA ILE A 119 12.09 -0.82 3.95
C ILE A 119 11.17 0.41 4.09
N THR A 120 10.89 1.11 2.99
CA THR A 120 9.91 2.21 2.97
C THR A 120 8.53 1.72 3.43
N LEU A 121 8.07 0.57 2.95
CA LEU A 121 6.78 0.00 3.38
C LEU A 121 6.78 -0.33 4.88
N ILE A 122 7.86 -0.92 5.40
CA ILE A 122 8.03 -1.21 6.82
C ILE A 122 7.94 0.08 7.63
N GLU A 123 8.69 1.11 7.24
CA GLU A 123 8.68 2.41 7.94
C GLU A 123 7.28 3.06 7.95
N LEU A 124 6.55 2.99 6.82
CA LEU A 124 5.19 3.51 6.71
C LEU A 124 4.22 2.77 7.63
N VAL A 125 4.28 1.43 7.63
CA VAL A 125 3.47 0.56 8.51
C VAL A 125 3.78 0.85 9.97
N SER A 126 5.04 0.80 10.38
CA SER A 126 5.45 0.99 11.78
C SER A 126 5.19 2.42 12.26
N HIS A 127 5.29 3.43 11.39
CA HIS A 127 4.93 4.80 11.75
C HIS A 127 3.43 4.97 12.01
N VAL A 128 2.58 4.35 11.18
CA VAL A 128 1.12 4.44 11.33
C VAL A 128 0.62 3.60 12.49
N GLU A 129 1.18 2.41 12.73
CA GLU A 129 0.81 1.55 13.87
C GLU A 129 0.99 2.28 15.21
N LYS A 130 2.03 3.10 15.36
CA LYS A 130 2.23 3.94 16.57
C LYS A 130 1.06 4.90 16.84
N LYS A 131 0.30 5.28 15.80
CA LYS A 131 -0.83 6.22 15.88
C LYS A 131 -2.19 5.54 15.78
N LYS A 132 -2.25 4.38 15.13
CA LYS A 132 -3.47 3.63 14.84
C LYS A 132 -3.38 2.27 15.54
N LYS A 133 -4.36 1.96 16.38
CA LYS A 133 -4.39 0.69 17.14
C LYS A 133 -4.38 -0.57 16.27
N ARG A 134 -4.79 -0.47 15.00
CA ARG A 134 -4.82 -1.57 14.04
C ARG A 134 -4.60 -1.04 12.63
N ILE A 135 -3.80 -1.75 11.86
CA ILE A 135 -3.69 -1.60 10.40
C ILE A 135 -4.47 -2.77 9.78
N PRO A 136 -5.39 -2.54 8.81
CA PRO A 136 -6.08 -3.62 8.14
C PRO A 136 -5.08 -4.50 7.38
N VAL A 137 -5.22 -5.83 7.51
CA VAL A 137 -4.41 -6.79 6.76
C VAL A 137 -4.52 -6.57 5.25
N GLU A 138 -5.68 -6.11 4.77
CA GLU A 138 -5.92 -5.75 3.37
C GLU A 138 -4.95 -4.67 2.85
N VAL A 139 -4.55 -3.72 3.69
CA VAL A 139 -3.58 -2.67 3.30
C VAL A 139 -2.22 -3.28 3.02
N ILE A 140 -1.80 -4.23 3.86
CA ILE A 140 -0.53 -4.94 3.74
C ILE A 140 -0.56 -5.84 2.49
N LEU A 141 -1.62 -6.64 2.33
CA LEU A 141 -1.82 -7.48 1.13
C LEU A 141 -1.75 -6.65 -0.14
N LEU A 142 -2.48 -5.53 -0.17
CA LEU A 142 -2.53 -4.64 -1.32
C LEU A 142 -1.14 -4.11 -1.72
N HIS A 143 -0.34 -3.68 -0.76
CA HIS A 143 1.01 -3.18 -1.05
C HIS A 143 1.91 -4.29 -1.60
N VAL A 144 1.89 -5.46 -0.97
CA VAL A 144 2.67 -6.61 -1.44
C VAL A 144 2.21 -7.05 -2.83
N GLU A 145 0.90 -7.15 -3.09
CA GLU A 145 0.37 -7.49 -4.41
C GLU A 145 0.73 -6.49 -5.51
N GLU A 146 0.73 -5.18 -5.23
CA GLU A 146 1.22 -4.19 -6.21
C GLU A 146 2.72 -4.29 -6.44
N MET A 147 3.54 -4.53 -5.40
CA MET A 147 4.97 -4.77 -5.56
C MET A 147 5.23 -5.98 -6.47
N ILE A 148 4.48 -7.07 -6.27
CA ILE A 148 4.53 -8.27 -7.11
C ILE A 148 4.13 -7.96 -8.55
N ARG A 149 3.00 -7.25 -8.73
CA ARG A 149 2.52 -6.86 -10.06
C ARG A 149 3.52 -6.00 -10.83
N ALA A 150 4.30 -5.19 -10.11
CA ALA A 150 5.37 -4.37 -10.66
C ALA A 150 6.71 -5.13 -10.83
N ASN A 151 6.76 -6.44 -10.55
CA ASN A 151 7.97 -7.26 -10.57
C ASN A 151 9.08 -6.73 -9.63
N CYS A 152 8.70 -6.15 -8.48
CA CYS A 152 9.67 -5.81 -7.44
C CYS A 152 10.35 -7.09 -6.92
N PRO A 153 11.62 -7.02 -6.50
CA PRO A 153 12.28 -8.13 -5.84
C PRO A 153 11.51 -8.63 -4.62
N ASN A 154 11.59 -9.93 -4.36
CA ASN A 154 11.11 -10.52 -3.10
C ASN A 154 11.81 -9.87 -1.90
N ILE A 155 11.13 -9.91 -0.75
CA ILE A 155 11.74 -9.55 0.52
C ILE A 155 12.95 -10.46 0.80
N GLU A 156 14.06 -9.88 1.25
CA GLU A 156 15.21 -10.67 1.70
C GLU A 156 14.90 -11.42 3.00
N GLU A 157 15.44 -12.64 3.12
CA GLU A 157 15.18 -13.52 4.26
C GLU A 157 15.55 -12.90 5.61
N ASN A 158 16.65 -12.14 5.68
CA ASN A 158 17.06 -11.43 6.89
C ASN A 158 16.01 -10.38 7.31
N LEU A 159 15.55 -9.57 6.35
CA LEU A 159 14.51 -8.56 6.60
C LEU A 159 13.19 -9.22 7.00
N ALA A 160 12.85 -10.35 6.37
CA ALA A 160 11.67 -11.13 6.72
C ALA A 160 11.74 -11.66 8.17
N LEU A 161 12.89 -12.18 8.60
CA LEU A 161 13.12 -12.62 9.98
C LEU A 161 13.02 -11.47 10.98
N GLU A 162 13.57 -10.30 10.65
CA GLU A 162 13.42 -9.10 11.48
C GLU A 162 11.94 -8.75 11.68
N LEU A 163 11.15 -8.78 10.61
CA LEU A 163 9.71 -8.50 10.67
C LEU A 163 8.92 -9.51 11.51
N LEU A 164 9.27 -10.80 11.48
CA LEU A 164 8.63 -11.82 12.31
C LEU A 164 8.93 -11.65 13.81
N ASN A 165 9.99 -10.91 14.16
CA ASN A 165 10.35 -10.55 15.54
C ASN A 165 9.87 -9.14 15.93
N GLY A 166 9.23 -8.43 15.01
CA GLY A 166 8.77 -7.06 15.16
C GLY A 166 7.41 -6.91 15.86
N THR A 167 6.77 -5.78 15.61
CA THR A 167 5.41 -5.47 16.07
C THR A 167 4.35 -6.35 15.38
N LYS A 168 3.08 -6.25 15.81
CA LYS A 168 2.00 -7.02 15.18
C LYS A 168 1.82 -6.68 13.70
N ALA A 169 1.93 -5.40 13.34
CA ALA A 169 1.85 -4.98 11.95
C ALA A 169 3.07 -5.42 11.13
N GLU A 170 4.27 -5.37 11.73
CA GLU A 170 5.49 -5.89 11.10
C GLU A 170 5.41 -7.41 10.90
N ASN A 171 4.94 -8.17 11.89
CA ASN A 171 4.72 -9.61 11.75
C ASN A 171 3.75 -9.93 10.60
N CYS A 172 2.66 -9.15 10.49
CA CYS A 172 1.69 -9.28 9.40
C CYS A 172 2.35 -9.03 8.04
N LEU A 173 3.16 -7.98 7.91
CA LEU A 173 3.91 -7.68 6.69
C LEU A 173 4.92 -8.79 6.37
N GLY A 174 5.66 -9.26 7.36
CA GLY A 174 6.61 -10.37 7.22
C GLY A 174 5.94 -11.64 6.70
N ILE A 175 4.83 -12.07 7.31
CA ILE A 175 4.07 -13.26 6.88
C ILE A 175 3.62 -13.13 5.42
N VAL A 176 3.07 -11.97 5.04
CA VAL A 176 2.58 -11.75 3.67
C VAL A 176 3.74 -11.69 2.67
N GLY A 177 4.85 -11.03 3.01
CA GLY A 177 6.05 -10.98 2.16
C GLY A 177 6.67 -12.36 1.96
N ILE A 178 6.81 -13.14 3.04
CA ILE A 178 7.33 -14.51 2.98
C ILE A 178 6.41 -15.42 2.15
N TYR A 179 5.09 -15.25 2.25
CA TYR A 179 4.17 -16.02 1.42
C TYR A 179 4.44 -15.85 -0.08
N HIS A 180 4.88 -14.66 -0.49
CA HIS A 180 5.26 -14.46 -1.89
C HIS A 180 6.62 -15.08 -2.20
N LEU A 181 7.63 -14.88 -1.33
CA LEU A 181 8.93 -15.53 -1.45
C LEU A 181 8.81 -17.05 -1.60
N ALA A 182 7.92 -17.68 -0.82
CA ALA A 182 7.64 -19.12 -0.85
C ALA A 182 7.19 -19.64 -2.23
N LYS A 183 6.63 -18.77 -3.07
CA LYS A 183 6.10 -19.15 -4.39
C LYS A 183 7.19 -19.24 -5.44
N SER A 184 8.30 -18.54 -5.27
CA SER A 184 9.41 -18.51 -6.22
C SER A 184 10.62 -19.30 -5.73
N ASP A 185 10.84 -19.38 -4.41
CA ASP A 185 12.06 -19.89 -3.81
C ASP A 185 11.79 -20.79 -2.61
N SER A 186 12.74 -21.67 -2.29
CA SER A 186 12.72 -22.42 -1.03
C SER A 186 13.02 -21.48 0.14
N ILE A 187 12.24 -21.57 1.20
CA ILE A 187 12.43 -20.77 2.41
C ILE A 187 13.32 -21.52 3.41
N ASP A 188 14.28 -20.82 4.01
CA ASP A 188 15.11 -21.33 5.10
C ASP A 188 14.28 -21.87 6.29
N ASP A 189 14.75 -22.95 6.90
CA ASP A 189 14.14 -23.55 8.09
C ASP A 189 14.10 -22.56 9.26
N SER A 190 15.04 -21.61 9.33
CA SER A 190 15.03 -20.52 10.31
C SER A 190 13.73 -19.69 10.24
N ILE A 191 13.25 -19.38 9.03
CA ILE A 191 12.00 -18.65 8.81
C ILE A 191 10.80 -19.51 9.18
N LYS A 192 10.81 -20.81 8.86
CA LYS A 192 9.69 -21.73 9.26
C LYS A 192 9.54 -21.81 10.78
N VAL A 193 10.65 -21.89 11.50
CA VAL A 193 10.67 -21.86 12.97
C VAL A 193 10.12 -20.54 13.49
N ALA A 194 10.55 -19.41 12.91
CA ALA A 194 10.05 -18.09 13.28
C ALA A 194 8.53 -17.96 13.03
N LEU A 195 8.03 -18.36 11.85
CA LEU A 195 6.60 -18.34 11.49
C LEU A 195 5.73 -19.12 12.48
N THR A 196 6.22 -20.28 12.95
CA THR A 196 5.51 -21.11 13.94
C THR A 196 5.41 -20.43 15.30
N SER A 197 6.40 -19.60 15.63
CA SER A 197 6.53 -18.91 16.92
C SER A 197 5.77 -17.58 16.96
N VAL A 198 5.39 -17.01 15.82
CA VAL A 198 4.65 -15.73 15.76
C VAL A 198 3.24 -15.87 16.35
N VAL A 199 2.92 -14.97 17.28
CA VAL A 199 1.59 -14.84 17.86
C VAL A 199 0.70 -14.03 16.92
N LEU A 200 -0.22 -14.70 16.24
CA LEU A 200 -1.18 -14.05 15.35
C LEU A 200 -2.29 -13.32 16.13
N PRO A 201 -2.82 -12.20 15.62
CA PRO A 201 -3.98 -11.54 16.21
C PRO A 201 -5.21 -12.46 16.30
N ASP A 202 -6.01 -12.30 17.35
CA ASP A 202 -7.26 -13.04 17.52
C ASP A 202 -8.24 -12.76 16.36
N GLY A 203 -8.89 -13.82 15.88
CA GLY A 203 -9.86 -13.74 14.78
C GLY A 203 -9.24 -13.56 13.38
N ASP A 204 -7.91 -13.52 13.23
CA ASP A 204 -7.27 -13.39 11.93
C ASP A 204 -7.12 -14.75 11.22
N GLY A 205 -8.25 -15.26 10.72
CA GLY A 205 -8.28 -16.50 9.94
C GLY A 205 -7.59 -16.37 8.58
N LEU A 206 -7.31 -15.16 8.08
CA LEU A 206 -6.59 -14.98 6.83
C LEU A 206 -5.08 -15.15 7.03
N LEU A 207 -4.47 -14.42 7.96
CA LEU A 207 -3.04 -14.57 8.26
C LEU A 207 -2.68 -15.98 8.67
N ARG A 208 -3.56 -16.64 9.44
CA ARG A 208 -3.37 -18.05 9.81
C ARG A 208 -3.33 -18.95 8.58
N ARG A 209 -4.29 -18.81 7.66
CA ARG A 209 -4.30 -19.57 6.40
C ARG A 209 -3.08 -19.30 5.53
N ILE A 210 -2.64 -18.05 5.44
CA ILE A 210 -1.43 -17.67 4.69
C ILE A 210 -0.21 -18.35 5.31
N ARG A 211 0.01 -18.20 6.62
CA ARG A 211 1.11 -18.84 7.34
C ARG A 211 1.10 -20.36 7.18
N ASP A 212 -0.05 -20.99 7.40
CA ASP A 212 -0.17 -22.44 7.31
C ASP A 212 0.08 -22.92 5.87
N ALA A 213 -0.26 -22.13 4.84
CA ALA A 213 0.09 -22.44 3.45
C ALA A 213 1.59 -22.31 3.13
N ILE A 214 2.38 -21.57 3.94
CA ILE A 214 3.84 -21.51 3.81
C ILE A 214 4.50 -22.72 4.46
N LEU A 215 3.92 -23.20 5.56
CA LEU A 215 4.49 -24.28 6.39
C LEU A 215 4.17 -25.69 5.87
N ASN A 216 3.20 -25.82 4.94
CA ASN A 216 2.80 -27.08 4.30
C ASN A 216 3.48 -27.24 2.94
#